data_AF-A0A958U9P8-F1
#
_entry.id   AF-A0A958U9P8-F1
#
_cell.length_a   1.000
_cell.length_b   1.000
_cell.length_c   1.000
_cell.angle_alpha   90.00
_cell.angle_beta   90.00
_cell.angle_gamma   90.00
#
_symmetry.space_group_name_H-M   'P 1'
#
loop_
_entity.id
_entity.type
_entity.pdbx_description
1 polymer ?
#
loop_
_entity_poly.entity_id
_entity_poly.type
_entity_poly.pdbx_seq_one_letter_code
_entity_poly.pdbx_strand_id
1 'polypeptide(L)'
;KLIEFEPAFKNYIQFTDIKLEGFDAVIATGSNNTSLYFEHYFGKYPNIIRKNRNSVAVLTGNESISQLEGLSEDIFRYFGLGCRNVSKLYLPEGYNFENFFKAMFAQKEVIQHDKYMNNYDYNKAVYLMGGINLLDNEFLLLKEDTGFFSPISVVFYEYYTDFEGLKNTLAKNHEAIQCIVSNSGIDGEVNFGKSQAPQLWDYADGIDSLNFLTAL
;
A
#
# COMPACT_ATOMS: atom_id res chain seq x y z
N LYS A 1 12.23 18.13 13.07
CA LYS A 1 10.80 18.17 12.69
C LYS A 1 9.87 17.78 13.82
N LEU A 2 9.76 16.51 14.27
CA LEU A 2 8.76 16.17 15.30
C LEU A 2 8.96 16.95 16.63
N ILE A 3 10.19 17.02 17.13
CA ILE A 3 10.55 17.81 18.32
C ILE A 3 10.41 19.32 18.08
N GLU A 4 10.47 19.79 16.83
CA GLU A 4 10.24 21.21 16.52
C GLU A 4 8.75 21.57 16.61
N PHE A 5 7.86 20.63 16.27
CA PHE A 5 6.41 20.82 16.39
C PHE A 5 5.90 20.61 17.83
N GLU A 6 6.45 19.62 18.54
CA GLU A 6 6.10 19.33 19.94
C GLU A 6 7.38 19.07 20.75
N PRO A 7 7.95 20.10 21.41
CA PRO A 7 9.18 19.97 22.18
C PRO A 7 9.11 18.97 23.33
N ALA A 8 7.94 18.69 23.90
CA ALA A 8 7.78 17.72 24.99
C ALA A 8 8.18 16.30 24.57
N PHE A 9 8.10 15.98 23.26
CA PHE A 9 8.53 14.69 22.73
C PHE A 9 10.02 14.41 22.85
N LYS A 10 10.85 15.44 23.09
CA LYS A 10 12.29 15.26 23.27
C LYS A 10 12.62 14.24 24.37
N ASN A 11 11.83 14.21 25.45
CA ASN A 11 12.07 13.31 26.57
C ASN A 11 11.56 11.89 26.33
N TYR A 12 10.81 11.65 25.25
CA TYR A 12 10.25 10.35 24.89
C TYR A 12 10.94 9.72 23.66
N ILE A 13 11.95 10.39 23.08
CA ILE A 13 12.67 9.93 21.89
C ILE A 13 14.13 9.69 22.25
N GLN A 14 14.58 8.45 22.08
CA GLN A 14 15.97 8.07 22.27
C GLN A 14 16.48 7.36 21.00
N PHE A 15 17.64 7.80 20.51
CA PHE A 15 18.37 7.10 19.47
C PHE A 15 19.44 6.22 20.12
N THR A 16 19.60 5.00 19.60
CA THR A 16 20.57 4.04 20.13
C THR A 16 21.10 3.17 19.00
N ASP A 17 22.41 2.96 18.99
CA ASP A 17 23.08 1.96 18.16
C ASP A 17 23.36 0.67 18.92
N ILE A 18 23.13 0.67 20.25
CA ILE A 18 23.20 -0.52 21.08
C ILE A 18 21.84 -1.23 21.12
N LYS A 19 21.92 -2.53 21.39
CA LYS A 19 20.78 -3.39 21.62
C LYS A 19 19.85 -2.80 22.70
N LEU A 20 18.55 -2.70 22.39
CA LEU A 20 17.54 -2.14 23.28
C LEU A 20 17.30 -3.10 24.47
N GLU A 21 17.43 -2.62 25.70
CA GLU A 21 17.25 -3.43 26.92
C GLU A 21 16.35 -2.70 27.92
N GLY A 22 15.78 -3.45 28.89
CA GLY A 22 15.00 -2.86 29.99
C GLY A 22 13.63 -2.30 29.61
N PHE A 23 12.95 -2.90 28.64
CA PHE A 23 11.59 -2.53 28.22
C PHE A 23 10.56 -3.56 28.71
N ASP A 24 9.33 -3.09 28.99
CA ASP A 24 8.21 -3.95 29.42
C ASP A 24 7.43 -4.54 28.24
N ALA A 25 7.29 -3.75 27.15
CA ALA A 25 6.60 -4.13 25.93
C ALA A 25 7.17 -3.38 24.72
N VAL A 26 6.85 -3.83 23.50
CA VAL A 26 7.40 -3.26 22.27
C VAL A 26 6.38 -3.19 21.14
N ILE A 27 6.33 -2.04 20.48
CA ILE A 27 5.64 -1.87 19.19
C ILE A 27 6.72 -1.59 18.15
N ALA A 28 6.95 -2.54 17.24
CA ALA A 28 7.99 -2.46 16.23
C ALA A 28 7.37 -2.50 14.83
N THR A 29 7.81 -1.62 13.94
CA THR A 29 7.33 -1.55 12.55
C THR A 29 8.52 -1.58 11.60
N GLY A 30 8.46 -2.42 10.57
CA GLY A 30 9.54 -2.50 9.60
C GLY A 30 9.16 -3.26 8.32
N SER A 31 10.17 -3.51 7.49
CA SER A 31 9.99 -4.38 6.32
C SER A 31 9.69 -5.82 6.72
N ASN A 32 9.25 -6.66 5.78
CA ASN A 32 9.07 -8.09 6.02
C ASN A 32 10.36 -8.76 6.52
N ASN A 33 11.51 -8.38 5.95
CA ASN A 33 12.81 -8.89 6.39
C ASN A 33 13.16 -8.41 7.79
N THR A 34 12.97 -7.12 8.07
CA THR A 34 13.22 -6.54 9.40
C THR A 34 12.35 -7.20 10.47
N SER A 35 11.10 -7.54 10.13
CA SER A 35 10.16 -8.17 11.05
C SER A 35 10.63 -9.53 11.54
N LEU A 36 11.36 -10.31 10.73
CA LEU A 36 11.96 -11.58 11.18
C LEU A 36 12.98 -11.37 12.31
N TYR A 37 13.77 -10.30 12.24
CA TYR A 37 14.70 -9.94 13.30
C TYR A 37 13.96 -9.43 14.55
N PHE A 38 12.90 -8.66 14.36
CA PHE A 38 12.04 -8.24 15.46
C PHE A 38 11.40 -9.43 16.16
N GLU A 39 10.86 -10.41 15.44
CA GLU A 39 10.28 -11.61 16.02
C GLU A 39 11.31 -12.40 16.85
N HIS A 40 12.49 -12.64 16.29
CA HIS A 40 13.56 -13.33 17.00
C HIS A 40 13.99 -12.60 18.29
N TYR A 41 14.03 -11.27 18.26
CA TYR A 41 14.55 -10.47 19.37
C TYR A 41 13.49 -10.13 20.43
N PHE A 42 12.30 -9.74 19.98
CA PHE A 42 11.20 -9.19 20.76
C PHE A 42 10.04 -10.17 20.99
N GLY A 43 9.93 -11.25 20.20
CA GLY A 43 8.76 -12.13 20.21
C GLY A 43 8.46 -12.81 21.54
N LYS A 44 9.45 -12.90 22.44
CA LYS A 44 9.29 -13.44 23.81
C LYS A 44 8.71 -12.44 24.83
N TYR A 45 8.53 -11.17 24.45
CA TYR A 45 7.96 -10.11 25.28
C TYR A 45 6.56 -9.74 24.76
N PRO A 46 5.72 -9.07 25.56
CA PRO A 46 4.50 -8.44 25.05
C PRO A 46 4.83 -7.52 23.88
N ASN A 47 4.27 -7.79 22.69
CA ASN A 47 4.66 -7.08 21.49
C ASN A 47 3.53 -6.89 20.47
N ILE A 48 3.67 -5.84 19.65
CA ILE A 48 3.04 -5.68 18.35
C ILE A 48 4.16 -5.54 17.32
N ILE A 49 4.32 -6.53 16.43
CA ILE A 49 5.31 -6.50 15.35
C ILE A 49 4.57 -6.33 14.02
N ARG A 50 4.76 -5.17 13.39
CA ARG A 50 4.11 -4.79 12.13
C ARG A 50 5.00 -5.06 10.94
N LYS A 51 4.49 -5.93 10.06
CA LYS A 51 5.06 -6.24 8.75
C LYS A 51 4.62 -5.23 7.70
N ASN A 52 5.26 -5.28 6.54
CA ASN A 52 4.85 -4.47 5.39
C ASN A 52 3.53 -5.01 4.83
N ARG A 53 2.59 -4.10 4.57
CA ARG A 53 1.33 -4.36 3.87
C ARG A 53 1.16 -3.38 2.71
N ASN A 54 0.34 -3.76 1.73
CA ASN A 54 0.07 -2.96 0.54
C ASN A 54 -1.44 -2.85 0.31
N SER A 55 -1.92 -1.78 -0.30
CA SER A 55 -3.32 -1.72 -0.71
C SER A 55 -3.50 -2.27 -2.12
N VAL A 56 -4.67 -2.85 -2.34
CA VAL A 56 -5.10 -3.34 -3.65
C VAL A 56 -6.42 -2.66 -4.03
N ALA A 57 -6.72 -2.57 -5.32
CA ALA A 57 -8.04 -2.20 -5.79
C ALA A 57 -8.67 -3.33 -6.59
N VAL A 58 -9.99 -3.49 -6.45
CA VAL A 58 -10.78 -4.45 -7.23
C VAL A 58 -11.74 -3.66 -8.10
N LEU A 59 -11.53 -3.73 -9.42
CA LEU A 59 -12.39 -3.10 -10.42
C LEU A 59 -13.26 -4.15 -11.08
N THR A 60 -14.48 -3.75 -11.43
CA THR A 60 -15.52 -4.57 -12.06
C THR A 60 -15.72 -4.23 -13.53
N GLY A 61 -15.20 -3.09 -14.01
CA GLY A 61 -15.47 -2.56 -15.34
C GLY A 61 -16.65 -1.60 -15.40
N ASN A 62 -17.41 -1.46 -14.31
CA ASN A 62 -18.60 -0.59 -14.23
C ASN A 62 -18.34 0.68 -13.40
N GLU A 63 -17.08 0.97 -13.08
CA GLU A 63 -16.72 2.16 -12.32
C GLU A 63 -17.07 3.43 -13.09
N SER A 64 -17.65 4.39 -12.38
CA SER A 64 -17.81 5.75 -12.87
C SER A 64 -16.45 6.47 -12.99
N ILE A 65 -16.39 7.51 -13.82
CA ILE A 65 -15.19 8.34 -13.97
C ILE A 65 -14.74 8.90 -12.61
N SER A 66 -15.68 9.36 -11.77
CA SER A 66 -15.36 9.89 -10.43
C SER A 66 -14.74 8.85 -9.50
N GLN A 67 -15.16 7.58 -9.59
CA GLN A 67 -14.53 6.49 -8.82
C GLN A 67 -13.11 6.24 -9.32
N LEU A 68 -12.88 6.24 -10.63
CA LEU A 68 -11.53 6.07 -11.19
C LEU A 68 -10.62 7.28 -10.89
N GLU A 69 -11.15 8.49 -10.83
CA GLU A 69 -10.40 9.66 -10.36
C GLU A 69 -10.06 9.52 -8.87
N GLY A 70 -10.98 9.01 -8.05
CA GLY A 70 -10.69 8.64 -6.66
C GLY A 70 -9.58 7.58 -6.56
N LEU A 71 -9.60 6.56 -7.42
CA LEU A 71 -8.52 5.58 -7.49
C LEU A 71 -7.17 6.22 -7.82
N SER A 72 -7.14 7.26 -8.65
CA SER A 72 -5.91 7.98 -8.96
C SER A 72 -5.29 8.58 -7.70
N GLU A 73 -6.09 9.16 -6.81
CA GLU A 73 -5.61 9.64 -5.51
C GLU A 73 -5.05 8.49 -4.66
N ASP A 74 -5.73 7.35 -4.62
CA ASP A 74 -5.25 6.18 -3.88
C ASP A 74 -3.93 5.63 -4.41
N ILE A 75 -3.68 5.70 -5.72
CA ILE A 75 -2.41 5.28 -6.34
C ILE A 75 -1.30 6.31 -6.09
N PHE A 76 -1.53 7.58 -6.43
CA PHE A 76 -0.45 8.56 -6.59
C PHE A 76 -0.16 9.40 -5.35
N ARG A 77 -1.09 9.50 -4.38
CA ARG A 77 -0.84 10.30 -3.18
C ARG A 77 0.42 9.84 -2.47
N TYR A 78 1.24 10.79 -2.01
CA TYR A 78 2.58 10.49 -1.47
C TYR A 78 3.49 9.71 -2.42
N PHE A 79 3.31 9.87 -3.74
CA PHE A 79 4.08 9.21 -4.79
C PHE A 79 3.99 7.67 -4.79
N GLY A 80 2.92 7.11 -4.19
CA GLY A 80 2.74 5.66 -4.10
C GLY A 80 3.61 4.97 -3.04
N LEU A 81 4.21 5.73 -2.11
CA LEU A 81 5.18 5.21 -1.13
C LEU A 81 4.56 4.65 0.16
N GLY A 82 3.27 4.84 0.40
CA GLY A 82 2.60 4.43 1.63
C GLY A 82 2.01 3.02 1.53
N CYS A 83 1.91 2.32 2.67
CA CYS A 83 1.21 1.03 2.75
C CYS A 83 -0.27 1.10 2.35
N ARG A 84 -0.86 2.30 2.43
CA ARG A 84 -2.23 2.59 2.04
C ARG A 84 -2.38 2.94 0.56
N ASN A 85 -1.28 3.15 -0.17
CA ASN A 85 -1.35 3.37 -1.61
C ASN A 85 -1.68 2.09 -2.36
N VAL A 86 -2.51 2.21 -3.40
CA VAL A 86 -2.86 1.08 -4.26
C VAL A 86 -1.68 0.77 -5.17
N SER A 87 -1.10 -0.41 -4.99
CA SER A 87 0.03 -0.93 -5.77
C SER A 87 -0.37 -2.10 -6.68
N LYS A 88 -1.58 -2.67 -6.50
CA LYS A 88 -2.09 -3.77 -7.31
C LYS A 88 -3.57 -3.58 -7.65
N LEU A 89 -3.95 -3.92 -8.88
CA LEU A 89 -5.32 -3.96 -9.39
C LEU A 89 -5.75 -5.41 -9.65
N TYR A 90 -6.96 -5.77 -9.26
CA TYR A 90 -7.66 -6.95 -9.73
C TYR A 90 -8.74 -6.52 -10.72
N LEU A 91 -8.72 -7.10 -11.92
CA LEU A 91 -9.53 -6.68 -13.05
C LEU A 91 -10.28 -7.90 -13.65
N PRO A 92 -11.52 -7.77 -14.15
CA PRO A 92 -12.16 -8.86 -14.88
C PRO A 92 -11.42 -9.13 -16.20
N GLU A 93 -11.48 -10.36 -16.69
CA GLU A 93 -10.99 -10.66 -18.04
C GLU A 93 -11.63 -9.73 -19.10
N GLY A 94 -10.80 -9.20 -19.99
CA GLY A 94 -11.24 -8.27 -21.03
C GLY A 94 -11.49 -6.83 -20.57
N TYR A 95 -11.03 -6.44 -19.36
CA TYR A 95 -11.12 -5.07 -18.87
C TYR A 95 -10.56 -4.03 -19.87
N ASN A 96 -11.31 -2.96 -20.12
CA ASN A 96 -10.89 -1.85 -20.97
C ASN A 96 -10.24 -0.73 -20.14
N PHE A 97 -8.95 -0.50 -20.36
CA PHE A 97 -8.16 0.51 -19.65
C PHE A 97 -8.37 1.96 -20.10
N GLU A 98 -9.18 2.22 -21.13
CA GLU A 98 -9.36 3.57 -21.68
C GLU A 98 -9.83 4.56 -20.61
N ASN A 99 -10.89 4.22 -19.87
CA ASN A 99 -11.42 5.09 -18.81
C ASN A 99 -10.48 5.16 -17.60
N PHE A 100 -9.80 4.05 -17.28
CA PHE A 100 -8.79 4.01 -16.23
C PHE A 100 -7.68 5.03 -16.52
N PHE A 101 -7.06 4.97 -17.70
CA PHE A 101 -5.97 5.89 -18.05
C PHE A 101 -6.43 7.33 -18.13
N LYS A 102 -7.62 7.60 -18.69
CA LYS A 102 -8.21 8.95 -18.70
C LYS A 102 -8.33 9.53 -17.28
N ALA A 103 -8.77 8.74 -16.31
CA ALA A 103 -8.86 9.19 -14.93
C ALA A 103 -7.48 9.41 -14.28
N MET A 104 -6.49 8.56 -14.58
CA MET A 104 -5.12 8.73 -14.06
C MET A 104 -4.47 10.05 -14.49
N PHE A 105 -4.88 10.64 -15.63
CA PHE A 105 -4.36 11.94 -16.08
C PHE A 105 -4.61 13.08 -15.09
N ALA A 106 -5.56 12.94 -14.16
CA ALA A 106 -5.74 13.89 -13.06
C ALA A 106 -4.45 14.06 -12.24
N GLN A 107 -3.59 13.04 -12.18
CA GLN A 107 -2.34 13.01 -11.40
C GLN A 107 -1.09 13.16 -12.26
N LYS A 108 -1.21 13.52 -13.54
CA LYS A 108 -0.07 13.60 -14.50
C LYS A 108 1.09 14.48 -14.02
N GLU A 109 0.81 15.48 -13.19
CA GLU A 109 1.83 16.42 -12.68
C GLU A 109 2.87 15.75 -11.79
N VAL A 110 2.60 14.53 -11.29
CA VAL A 110 3.57 13.73 -10.52
C VAL A 110 4.89 13.53 -11.29
N ILE A 111 4.84 13.49 -12.62
CA ILE A 111 6.02 13.33 -13.48
C ILE A 111 6.96 14.54 -13.45
N GLN A 112 6.48 15.72 -13.03
CA GLN A 112 7.30 16.92 -12.91
C GLN A 112 8.30 16.84 -11.75
N HIS A 113 8.19 15.83 -10.89
CA HIS A 113 9.12 15.61 -9.80
C HIS A 113 10.25 14.67 -10.23
N ASP A 114 11.48 15.18 -10.31
CA ASP A 114 12.65 14.46 -10.84
C ASP A 114 12.83 13.05 -10.27
N LYS A 115 12.66 12.88 -8.95
CA LYS A 115 12.81 11.56 -8.31
C LYS A 115 11.76 10.55 -8.80
N TYR A 116 10.53 11.01 -9.07
CA TYR A 116 9.48 10.15 -9.57
C TYR A 116 9.74 9.79 -11.03
N MET A 117 10.04 10.79 -11.86
CA MET A 117 10.41 10.59 -13.27
C MET A 117 11.59 9.62 -13.43
N ASN A 118 12.63 9.75 -12.61
CA ASN A 118 13.76 8.84 -12.62
C ASN A 118 13.36 7.39 -12.30
N ASN A 119 12.39 7.17 -11.40
CA ASN A 119 11.87 5.83 -11.12
C ASN A 119 11.08 5.30 -12.32
N TYR A 120 10.27 6.14 -12.96
CA TYR A 120 9.52 5.78 -14.15
C TYR A 120 10.44 5.35 -15.30
N ASP A 121 11.43 6.18 -15.67
CA ASP A 121 12.37 5.85 -16.74
C ASP A 121 13.18 4.60 -16.43
N TYR A 122 13.65 4.47 -15.19
CA TYR A 122 14.41 3.30 -14.74
C TYR A 122 13.58 2.02 -14.86
N ASN A 123 12.38 1.98 -14.28
CA ASN A 123 11.53 0.79 -14.29
C ASN A 123 11.08 0.44 -15.71
N LYS A 124 10.74 1.45 -16.53
CA LYS A 124 10.40 1.27 -17.95
C LYS A 124 11.55 0.59 -18.70
N ALA A 125 12.77 1.11 -18.56
CA ALA A 125 13.95 0.55 -19.21
C ALA A 125 14.22 -0.89 -18.77
N VAL A 126 14.20 -1.16 -17.45
CA VAL A 126 14.44 -2.50 -16.89
C VAL A 126 13.45 -3.52 -17.44
N TYR A 127 12.15 -3.20 -17.45
CA TYR A 127 11.13 -4.12 -17.92
C TYR A 127 11.15 -4.33 -19.43
N LEU A 128 11.38 -3.28 -20.23
CA LEU A 128 11.52 -3.40 -21.68
C LEU A 128 12.74 -4.23 -22.06
N MET A 129 13.88 -4.05 -21.40
CA MET A 129 15.07 -4.89 -21.59
C MET A 129 14.81 -6.35 -21.22
N GLY A 130 13.92 -6.60 -20.25
CA GLY A 130 13.47 -7.94 -19.87
C GLY A 130 12.42 -8.55 -20.81
N GLY A 131 11.98 -7.85 -21.86
CA GLY A 131 10.93 -8.32 -22.78
C GLY A 131 9.54 -8.38 -22.15
N ILE A 132 9.31 -7.62 -21.08
CA ILE A 132 8.04 -7.58 -20.37
C ILE A 132 7.11 -6.59 -21.09
N ASN A 133 5.90 -7.04 -21.42
CA ASN A 133 4.86 -6.17 -21.95
C ASN A 133 4.33 -5.25 -20.85
N LEU A 134 4.20 -3.96 -21.17
CA LEU A 134 3.70 -2.93 -20.26
C LEU A 134 2.57 -2.17 -20.94
N LEU A 135 1.60 -1.74 -20.14
CA LEU A 135 0.75 -0.62 -20.53
C LEU A 135 1.35 0.66 -19.95
N ASP A 136 1.31 1.72 -20.72
CA ASP A 136 2.06 2.94 -20.45
C ASP A 136 1.23 4.17 -20.84
N ASN A 137 1.21 5.18 -19.96
CA ASN A 137 0.59 6.48 -20.20
C ASN A 137 1.54 7.67 -19.94
N GLU A 138 2.84 7.46 -20.06
CA GLU A 138 3.91 8.45 -19.93
C GLU A 138 4.26 8.89 -18.49
N PHE A 139 3.56 8.40 -17.47
CA PHE A 139 3.90 8.63 -16.06
C PHE A 139 3.51 7.48 -15.10
N LEU A 140 2.82 6.46 -15.62
CA LEU A 140 2.43 5.25 -14.92
C LEU A 140 2.63 4.06 -15.85
N LEU A 141 3.23 3.00 -15.31
CA LEU A 141 3.37 1.71 -15.95
C LEU A 141 2.39 0.73 -15.30
N LEU A 142 1.63 -0.01 -16.10
CA LEU A 142 0.93 -1.19 -15.63
C LEU A 142 1.67 -2.44 -16.08
N LYS A 143 1.88 -3.35 -15.14
CA LYS A 143 2.57 -4.62 -15.37
C LYS A 143 1.72 -5.76 -14.82
N GLU A 144 1.53 -6.81 -15.62
CA GLU A 144 0.90 -8.03 -15.12
C GLU A 144 1.83 -8.71 -14.10
N ASP A 145 1.37 -8.88 -12.87
CA ASP A 145 2.13 -9.48 -11.78
C ASP A 145 1.20 -9.95 -10.64
N THR A 146 1.58 -11.06 -10.00
CA THR A 146 0.85 -11.62 -8.86
C THR A 146 1.30 -11.02 -7.52
N GLY A 147 2.44 -10.34 -7.47
CA GLY A 147 2.96 -9.66 -6.30
C GLY A 147 2.06 -8.50 -5.82
N PHE A 148 2.21 -8.13 -4.55
CA PHE A 148 1.46 -7.02 -3.95
C PHE A 148 2.22 -5.70 -3.92
N PHE A 149 3.55 -5.75 -3.92
CA PHE A 149 4.40 -4.57 -3.86
C PHE A 149 4.87 -4.20 -5.26
N SER A 150 4.48 -3.02 -5.74
CA SER A 150 4.97 -2.46 -6.99
C SER A 150 5.97 -1.32 -6.71
N PRO A 151 7.01 -1.16 -7.55
CA PRO A 151 7.87 0.02 -7.48
C PRO A 151 7.10 1.32 -7.71
N ILE A 152 7.70 2.45 -7.31
CA ILE A 152 7.22 3.79 -7.69
C ILE A 152 6.98 3.83 -9.20
N SER A 153 5.90 4.50 -9.60
CA SER A 153 5.40 4.65 -10.98
C SER A 153 4.98 3.37 -11.69
N VAL A 154 4.90 2.25 -10.97
CA VAL A 154 4.42 0.98 -11.47
C VAL A 154 3.23 0.57 -10.63
N VAL A 155 2.17 0.07 -11.26
CA VAL A 155 1.06 -0.60 -10.59
C VAL A 155 0.91 -1.97 -11.21
N PHE A 156 0.84 -2.99 -10.35
CA PHE A 156 0.62 -4.34 -10.81
C PHE A 156 -0.85 -4.56 -11.12
N TYR A 157 -1.14 -5.47 -12.07
CA TYR A 157 -2.49 -5.94 -12.28
C TYR A 157 -2.53 -7.45 -12.46
N GLU A 158 -3.68 -8.03 -12.13
CA GLU A 158 -3.98 -9.44 -12.32
C GLU A 158 -5.45 -9.58 -12.71
N TYR A 159 -5.74 -10.47 -13.67
CA TYR A 159 -7.11 -10.75 -14.08
C TYR A 159 -7.78 -11.75 -13.14
N TYR A 160 -9.09 -11.59 -12.92
CA TYR A 160 -9.93 -12.58 -12.25
C TYR A 160 -11.11 -12.98 -13.15
N THR A 161 -11.49 -14.25 -13.06
CA THR A 161 -12.64 -14.83 -13.77
C THR A 161 -13.86 -15.02 -12.86
N ASP A 162 -13.60 -15.31 -11.59
CA ASP A 162 -14.62 -15.61 -10.58
C ASP A 162 -14.45 -14.66 -9.40
N PHE A 163 -15.50 -13.90 -9.11
CA PHE A 163 -15.50 -12.92 -8.04
C PHE A 163 -15.46 -13.56 -6.66
N GLU A 164 -16.10 -14.71 -6.47
CA GLU A 164 -16.04 -15.45 -5.20
C GLU A 164 -14.65 -16.07 -5.00
N GLY A 165 -14.03 -16.58 -6.07
CA GLY A 165 -12.62 -16.95 -6.10
C GLY A 165 -11.70 -15.81 -5.69
N LEU A 166 -11.93 -14.59 -6.21
CA LEU A 166 -11.15 -13.41 -5.83
C LEU A 166 -11.32 -13.07 -4.34
N LYS A 167 -12.54 -13.07 -3.80
CA LYS A 167 -12.77 -12.87 -2.36
C LYS A 167 -11.98 -13.85 -1.50
N ASN A 168 -11.95 -15.12 -1.89
CA ASN A 168 -11.16 -16.14 -1.21
C ASN A 168 -9.65 -15.85 -1.30
N THR A 169 -9.16 -15.40 -2.45
CA THR A 169 -7.76 -14.98 -2.61
C THR A 169 -7.41 -13.80 -1.73
N LEU A 170 -8.27 -12.78 -1.66
CA LEU A 170 -8.07 -11.61 -0.80
C LEU A 170 -8.06 -12.00 0.69
N ALA A 171 -9.01 -12.83 1.12
CA ALA A 171 -9.07 -13.33 2.50
C ALA A 171 -7.83 -14.14 2.89
N LYS A 172 -7.34 -15.01 1.99
CA LYS A 172 -6.10 -15.78 2.21
C LYS A 172 -4.87 -14.88 2.35
N ASN A 173 -4.85 -13.73 1.68
CA ASN A 173 -3.73 -12.80 1.68
C ASN A 173 -3.94 -11.58 2.59
N HIS A 174 -4.92 -11.63 3.51
CA HIS A 174 -5.28 -10.48 4.34
C HIS A 174 -4.09 -9.91 5.14
N GLU A 175 -3.13 -10.74 5.56
CA GLU A 175 -1.94 -10.27 6.30
C GLU A 175 -1.03 -9.36 5.47
N ALA A 176 -1.06 -9.48 4.14
CA ALA A 176 -0.27 -8.66 3.21
C ALA A 176 -1.04 -7.42 2.72
N ILE A 177 -2.34 -7.34 2.99
CA ILE A 177 -3.24 -6.31 2.46
C ILE A 177 -3.59 -5.29 3.54
N GLN A 178 -3.39 -4.01 3.23
CA GLN A 178 -3.71 -2.89 4.12
C GLN A 178 -5.13 -2.39 3.91
N CYS A 179 -5.52 -2.18 2.65
CA CYS A 179 -6.86 -1.79 2.26
C CYS A 179 -7.24 -2.50 0.96
N ILE A 180 -8.55 -2.76 0.80
CA ILE A 180 -9.14 -3.20 -0.45
C ILE A 180 -10.00 -2.05 -0.96
N VAL A 181 -9.53 -1.35 -1.98
CA VAL A 181 -10.29 -0.25 -2.60
C VAL A 181 -11.27 -0.82 -3.60
N SER A 182 -12.57 -0.74 -3.30
CA SER A 182 -13.62 -1.23 -4.18
C SER A 182 -15.00 -0.72 -3.75
N ASN A 183 -15.98 -0.91 -4.63
CA ASN A 183 -17.41 -0.74 -4.35
C ASN A 183 -18.18 -2.00 -4.80
N SER A 184 -17.56 -3.18 -4.67
CA SER A 184 -18.07 -4.43 -5.21
C SER A 184 -18.71 -5.33 -4.14
N GLY A 185 -18.84 -4.82 -2.91
CA GLY A 185 -19.41 -5.57 -1.78
C GLY A 185 -18.43 -6.57 -1.19
N ILE A 186 -17.13 -6.26 -1.21
CA ILE A 186 -16.11 -7.02 -0.48
C ILE A 186 -16.13 -6.56 0.98
N ASP A 187 -16.01 -7.52 1.90
CA ASP A 187 -15.99 -7.21 3.33
C ASP A 187 -14.75 -6.36 3.69
N GLY A 188 -14.97 -5.29 4.46
CA GLY A 188 -13.92 -4.33 4.81
C GLY A 188 -13.40 -3.48 3.64
N GLU A 189 -14.11 -3.39 2.52
CA GLU A 189 -13.71 -2.51 1.41
C GLU A 189 -13.74 -1.03 1.78
N VAL A 190 -12.83 -0.27 1.16
CA VAL A 190 -12.71 1.18 1.29
C VAL A 190 -13.14 1.80 -0.03
N ASN A 191 -13.97 2.83 0.05
CA ASN A 191 -14.38 3.57 -1.15
C ASN A 191 -13.18 4.19 -1.88
N PHE A 192 -13.29 4.30 -3.20
CA PHE A 192 -12.32 5.02 -4.03
C PHE A 192 -12.01 6.43 -3.51
N GLY A 193 -10.73 6.78 -3.48
CA GLY A 193 -10.18 8.04 -2.96
C GLY A 193 -10.11 8.13 -1.43
N LYS A 194 -10.38 7.03 -0.71
CA LYS A 194 -10.43 7.03 0.77
C LYS A 194 -9.39 6.14 1.44
N SER A 195 -8.51 5.47 0.70
CA SER A 195 -7.48 4.60 1.29
C SER A 195 -6.59 5.33 2.31
N GLN A 196 -6.34 6.63 2.05
CA GLN A 196 -5.51 7.54 2.85
C GLN A 196 -6.31 8.34 3.90
N ALA A 197 -7.57 7.99 4.14
CA ALA A 197 -8.45 8.64 5.12
C ALA A 197 -8.92 7.64 6.20
N PRO A 198 -8.00 7.05 6.99
CA PRO A 198 -8.36 6.11 8.04
C PRO A 198 -9.23 6.77 9.12
N GLN A 199 -10.19 6.02 9.63
CA GLN A 199 -10.93 6.33 10.84
C GLN A 199 -10.07 6.10 12.09
N LEU A 200 -10.55 6.57 13.24
CA LEU A 200 -9.86 6.45 14.52
C LEU A 200 -9.60 4.98 14.93
N TRP A 201 -10.45 4.06 14.47
CA TRP A 201 -10.36 2.62 14.74
C TRP A 201 -9.70 1.81 13.60
N ASP A 202 -9.24 2.47 12.53
CA ASP A 202 -8.59 1.81 11.39
C ASP A 202 -7.09 1.60 11.65
N TYR A 203 -6.77 0.75 12.64
CA TYR A 203 -5.40 0.39 12.98
C TYR A 203 -4.69 -0.29 11.79
N ALA A 204 -3.40 -0.01 11.60
CA ALA A 204 -2.63 -0.42 10.42
C ALA A 204 -2.66 -1.94 10.13
N ASP A 205 -2.78 -2.76 11.17
CA ASP A 205 -2.81 -4.22 11.09
C ASP A 205 -4.12 -4.83 11.60
N GLY A 206 -5.11 -3.99 11.95
CA GLY A 206 -6.31 -4.39 12.68
C GLY A 206 -6.09 -4.61 14.18
N ILE A 207 -4.86 -4.38 14.69
CA ILE A 207 -4.55 -4.57 16.11
C ILE A 207 -4.70 -3.24 16.86
N ASP A 208 -5.63 -3.22 17.81
CA ASP A 208 -5.88 -2.07 18.68
C ASP A 208 -4.67 -1.82 19.61
N SER A 209 -3.89 -0.80 19.25
CA SER A 209 -2.68 -0.44 19.99
C SER A 209 -2.99 0.17 21.35
N LEU A 210 -4.16 0.81 21.51
CA LEU A 210 -4.56 1.38 22.79
C LEU A 210 -4.95 0.28 23.75
N ASN A 211 -5.77 -0.67 23.29
CA ASN A 211 -6.11 -1.85 24.07
C ASN A 211 -4.86 -2.61 24.53
N PHE A 212 -3.94 -2.88 23.59
CA PHE A 212 -2.65 -3.50 23.91
C PHE A 212 -1.92 -2.76 25.03
N LEU A 213 -1.74 -1.43 24.91
CA LEU A 213 -1.03 -0.63 25.92
C LEU A 213 -1.75 -0.59 27.28
N THR A 214 -3.09 -0.60 27.29
CA THR A 214 -3.86 -0.59 28.55
C THR A 214 -3.95 -1.96 29.23
N ALA A 215 -3.60 -3.03 28.53
CA ALA A 215 -3.62 -4.40 29.04
C ALA A 215 -2.27 -4.89 29.57
N LEU A 216 -1.22 -4.04 29.51
CA LEU A 216 0.13 -4.33 29.99
C LEU A 216 0.22 -4.37 31.52
#